data_AF-A0A368JMF2-F1
#
_entry.id   AF-A0A368JMF2-F1
#
_cell.length_a   1.000
_cell.length_b   1.000
_cell.length_c   1.000
_cell.angle_alpha   90.00
_cell.angle_beta   90.00
_cell.angle_gamma   90.00
#
_symmetry.space_group_name_H-M   'P 1'
#
loop_
_entity.id
_entity.type
_entity.pdbx_description
1 polymer ?
#
loop_
_entity_poly.entity_id
_entity_poly.type
_entity_poly.pdbx_seq_one_letter_code
_entity_poly.pdbx_strand_id
1 'polypeptide(L)'
;MNRTVSYFAGPELVWVLMLAVTALLAARNPGTDAGNEQLLSFGWFLPLLGVWLSFVPLFWAPGSPWWWLLRIVVGGCVGIVILVTILCEAVDYHDSRNSGVGSGYIVFISLGYLALFASAVVAALFFLTKWNFMPVLKWGLIVIGGLTAFFSLIFWIASFGKNAAS
;
A
#
# COMPACT_ATOMS: atom_id res chain seq x y z
N MET A 1 -13.38 -23.06 8.83
CA MET A 1 -11.96 -22.75 8.55
C MET A 1 -11.11 -23.20 9.74
N ASN A 2 -9.96 -23.84 9.50
CA ASN A 2 -9.03 -24.21 10.56
C ASN A 2 -8.46 -22.92 11.19
N ARG A 3 -8.62 -22.74 12.52
CA ARG A 3 -8.26 -21.50 13.21
C ARG A 3 -6.83 -21.07 12.93
N THR A 4 -5.91 -22.03 12.84
CA THR A 4 -4.48 -21.81 12.57
C THR A 4 -4.23 -21.13 11.22
N VAL A 5 -4.95 -21.55 10.17
CA VAL A 5 -4.80 -20.96 8.82
C VAL A 5 -5.25 -19.50 8.81
N SER A 6 -6.29 -19.16 9.57
CA SER A 6 -6.74 -17.77 9.71
C SER A 6 -5.73 -16.87 10.44
N TYR A 7 -4.93 -17.41 11.37
CA TYR A 7 -3.88 -16.65 12.03
C TYR A 7 -2.69 -16.34 11.11
N PHE A 8 -2.38 -17.25 10.19
CA PHE A 8 -1.36 -17.05 9.14
C PHE A 8 -1.86 -16.17 7.99
N ALA A 9 -3.14 -16.25 7.61
CA ALA A 9 -3.77 -15.38 6.62
C ALA A 9 -4.24 -14.02 7.21
N GLY A 10 -3.39 -13.44 8.06
CA GLY A 10 -3.63 -12.18 8.76
C GLY A 10 -3.17 -10.93 7.98
N PRO A 11 -3.22 -9.74 8.60
CA PRO A 11 -2.75 -8.50 7.99
C PRO A 11 -1.26 -8.55 7.61
N GLU A 12 -0.46 -9.37 8.30
CA GLU A 12 0.96 -9.53 8.02
C GLU A 12 1.19 -10.18 6.65
N LEU A 13 0.36 -11.17 6.26
CA LEU A 13 0.47 -11.80 4.94
C LEU A 13 0.19 -10.79 3.83
N VAL A 14 -0.77 -9.88 4.04
CA VAL A 14 -1.04 -8.78 3.11
C VAL A 14 0.20 -7.93 2.91
N TRP A 15 0.86 -7.54 4.00
CA TRP A 15 2.10 -6.76 3.91
C TRP A 15 3.22 -7.54 3.23
N VAL A 16 3.42 -8.83 3.53
CA VAL A 16 4.40 -9.68 2.83
C VAL A 16 4.13 -9.71 1.32
N LEU A 17 2.87 -9.87 0.90
CA LEU A 17 2.50 -9.84 -0.52
C LEU A 17 2.75 -8.47 -1.15
N MET A 18 2.40 -7.38 -0.47
CA MET A 18 2.64 -6.02 -0.93
C MET A 18 4.15 -5.72 -1.07
N LEU A 19 4.96 -6.21 -0.14
CA LEU A 19 6.42 -6.11 -0.19
C LEU A 19 6.97 -6.91 -1.37
N ALA A 20 6.49 -8.13 -1.60
CA ALA A 20 6.90 -8.95 -2.74
C ALA A 20 6.56 -8.26 -4.07
N VAL A 21 5.35 -7.72 -4.22
CA VAL A 21 4.93 -6.96 -5.41
C VAL A 21 5.83 -5.72 -5.59
N THR A 22 6.08 -4.97 -4.53
CA THR A 22 6.92 -3.76 -4.59
C THR A 22 8.36 -4.10 -4.96
N ALA A 23 8.92 -5.17 -4.40
CA ALA A 23 10.25 -5.65 -4.75
C ALA A 23 10.34 -6.12 -6.21
N LEU A 24 9.29 -6.76 -6.75
CA LEU A 24 9.23 -7.12 -8.17
C LEU A 24 9.19 -5.89 -9.08
N LEU A 25 8.41 -4.86 -8.72
CA LEU A 25 8.37 -3.60 -9.47
C LEU A 25 9.73 -2.88 -9.42
N ALA A 26 10.34 -2.81 -8.24
CA ALA A 26 11.67 -2.26 -8.03
C ALA A 26 12.74 -3.00 -8.84
N ALA A 27 12.76 -4.33 -8.80
CA ALA A 27 13.72 -5.15 -9.54
C ALA A 27 13.57 -5.06 -11.08
N ARG A 28 12.39 -4.63 -11.56
CA ARG A 28 12.11 -4.44 -12.99
C ARG A 28 12.31 -3.00 -13.45
N ASN A 29 12.72 -2.10 -12.56
CA ASN A 29 12.99 -0.72 -12.92
C ASN A 29 14.19 -0.65 -13.90
N PRO A 30 14.02 -0.10 -15.12
CA PRO A 30 15.12 0.00 -16.09
C PRO A 30 16.18 1.05 -15.70
N GLY A 31 15.98 1.80 -14.61
CA GLY A 31 16.91 2.86 -14.16
C GLY A 31 16.91 4.09 -15.06
N THR A 32 15.95 4.19 -15.99
CA THR A 32 15.74 5.38 -16.81
C THR A 32 14.91 6.41 -16.04
N ASP A 33 15.02 7.68 -16.41
CA ASP A 33 14.23 8.76 -15.80
C ASP A 33 12.73 8.47 -15.80
N ALA A 34 12.20 7.95 -16.92
CA ALA A 34 10.79 7.59 -17.03
C ALA A 34 10.41 6.40 -16.14
N GLY A 35 11.29 5.41 -16.00
CA GLY A 35 11.08 4.27 -15.11
C GLY A 35 11.08 4.68 -13.64
N ASN A 36 12.02 5.55 -13.27
CA ASN A 36 12.13 6.12 -11.93
C ASN A 36 10.88 6.95 -11.54
N GLU A 37 10.40 7.81 -12.44
CA GLU A 37 9.16 8.58 -12.21
C GLU A 37 7.93 7.67 -12.07
N GLN A 38 7.85 6.63 -12.91
CA GLN A 38 6.77 5.65 -12.83
C GLN A 38 6.82 4.87 -11.51
N LEU A 39 8.00 4.49 -11.05
CA LEU A 39 8.17 3.78 -9.78
C LEU A 39 7.77 4.65 -8.59
N LEU A 40 8.19 5.91 -8.57
CA LEU A 40 7.76 6.89 -7.55
C LEU A 40 6.25 7.13 -7.58
N SER A 41 5.62 7.08 -8.77
CA SER A 41 4.17 7.25 -8.90
C SER A 41 3.39 6.14 -8.18
N PHE A 42 3.93 4.91 -8.13
CA PHE A 42 3.33 3.84 -7.34
C PHE A 42 3.38 4.10 -5.82
N GLY A 43 4.30 4.94 -5.34
CA GLY A 43 4.42 5.34 -3.94
C GLY A 43 3.16 6.04 -3.39
N TRP A 44 2.36 6.66 -4.26
CA TRP A 44 1.08 7.26 -3.88
C TRP A 44 -0.02 6.22 -3.59
N PHE A 45 0.08 5.04 -4.19
CA PHE A 45 -1.02 4.07 -4.20
C PHE A 45 -0.71 2.80 -3.43
N LEU A 46 0.51 2.27 -3.52
CA LEU A 46 0.89 1.00 -2.88
C LEU A 46 0.74 1.03 -1.35
N PRO A 47 1.20 2.06 -0.61
CA PRO A 47 0.96 2.13 0.82
C PRO A 47 -0.54 2.15 1.16
N LEU A 48 -1.33 2.92 0.40
CA LEU A 48 -2.79 3.00 0.59
C LEU A 48 -3.44 1.64 0.35
N LEU A 49 -3.11 0.97 -0.75
CA LEU A 49 -3.65 -0.34 -1.08
C LEU A 49 -3.30 -1.36 0.01
N GLY A 50 -2.06 -1.37 0.48
CA GLY A 50 -1.61 -2.25 1.57
C GLY A 50 -2.39 -2.01 2.87
N VAL A 51 -2.61 -0.75 3.23
CA VAL A 51 -3.46 -0.38 4.37
C VAL A 51 -4.87 -0.96 4.21
N TRP A 52 -5.56 -0.70 3.11
CA TRP A 52 -6.95 -1.16 2.96
C TRP A 52 -7.07 -2.68 2.89
N LEU A 53 -6.15 -3.35 2.21
CA LEU A 53 -6.11 -4.81 2.17
C LEU A 53 -5.85 -5.42 3.56
N SER A 54 -5.13 -4.73 4.45
CA SER A 54 -4.84 -5.24 5.80
C SER A 54 -6.09 -5.37 6.67
N PHE A 55 -7.19 -4.69 6.35
CA PHE A 55 -8.46 -4.80 7.08
C PHE A 55 -9.33 -5.98 6.62
N VAL A 56 -9.04 -6.59 5.47
CA VAL A 56 -9.86 -7.69 4.92
C VAL A 56 -9.97 -8.90 5.87
N PRO A 57 -8.90 -9.31 6.61
CA PRO A 57 -8.98 -10.37 7.60
C PRO A 57 -10.04 -10.17 8.69
N LEU A 58 -10.47 -8.94 8.98
CA LEU A 58 -11.53 -8.67 9.98
C LEU A 58 -12.86 -9.37 9.67
N PHE A 59 -13.09 -9.83 8.44
CA PHE A 59 -14.36 -10.45 8.05
C PHE A 59 -14.41 -11.96 8.21
N TRP A 60 -13.30 -12.66 7.98
CA TRP A 60 -13.26 -14.12 8.06
C TRP A 60 -12.51 -14.64 9.27
N ALA A 61 -11.67 -13.81 9.89
CA ALA A 61 -10.77 -14.27 10.92
C ALA A 61 -11.51 -14.38 12.27
N PRO A 62 -11.54 -15.57 12.88
CA PRO A 62 -12.16 -15.73 14.19
C PRO A 62 -11.36 -14.98 15.26
N GLY A 63 -12.03 -14.49 16.29
CA GLY A 63 -11.40 -13.85 17.45
C GLY A 63 -11.89 -12.43 17.72
N SER A 64 -11.18 -11.74 18.61
CA SER A 64 -11.52 -10.37 19.01
C SER A 64 -11.20 -9.38 17.87
N PRO A 65 -12.17 -8.56 17.42
CA PRO A 65 -11.93 -7.50 16.42
C PRO A 65 -10.83 -6.52 16.86
N TRP A 66 -10.74 -6.25 18.17
CA TRP A 66 -9.72 -5.39 18.75
C TRP A 66 -8.30 -5.96 18.64
N TRP A 67 -8.16 -7.28 18.77
CA TRP A 67 -6.87 -7.95 18.57
C TRP A 67 -6.40 -7.84 17.13
N TRP A 68 -7.32 -8.04 16.18
CA TRP A 68 -7.04 -7.87 14.77
C TRP A 68 -6.70 -6.43 14.40
N LEU A 69 -7.40 -5.45 14.98
CA LEU A 69 -7.10 -4.04 14.77
C LEU A 69 -5.69 -3.67 15.25
N LEU A 70 -5.26 -4.20 16.40
CA LEU A 70 -3.90 -4.01 16.90
C LEU A 70 -2.86 -4.59 15.92
N ARG A 71 -3.09 -5.81 15.42
CA ARG A 71 -2.20 -6.43 14.42
C ARG A 71 -2.14 -5.64 13.11
N ILE A 72 -3.28 -5.08 12.68
CA ILE A 72 -3.36 -4.21 11.49
C ILE A 72 -2.49 -2.97 11.69
N VAL A 73 -2.60 -2.29 12.83
CA VAL A 73 -1.83 -1.07 13.11
C VAL A 73 -0.34 -1.40 13.21
N VAL A 74 0.05 -2.42 13.99
CA VAL A 74 1.47 -2.79 14.15
C VAL A 74 2.08 -3.26 12.84
N GLY A 75 1.42 -4.19 12.14
CA GLY A 75 1.86 -4.69 10.84
C GLY A 75 1.88 -3.59 9.78
N GLY A 76 0.91 -2.68 9.81
CA GLY A 76 0.84 -1.50 8.95
C GLY A 76 2.00 -0.55 9.14
N CYS A 77 2.34 -0.21 10.39
CA CYS A 77 3.46 0.66 10.70
C CYS A 77 4.77 0.12 10.10
N VAL A 78 5.06 -1.16 10.35
CA VAL A 78 6.27 -1.81 9.84
C VAL A 78 6.23 -1.97 8.31
N GLY A 79 5.10 -2.45 7.78
CA GLY A 79 4.93 -2.72 6.37
C GLY A 79 5.06 -1.48 5.49
N ILE A 80 4.48 -0.34 5.91
CA ILE A 80 4.59 0.94 5.18
C ILE A 80 6.04 1.38 5.07
N VAL A 81 6.79 1.36 6.18
CA VAL A 81 8.19 1.83 6.20
C VAL A 81 9.03 0.97 5.25
N ILE A 82 8.94 -0.36 5.36
CA ILE A 82 9.74 -1.26 4.52
C ILE A 82 9.33 -1.12 3.05
N LEU A 83 8.03 -1.03 2.76
CA LEU A 83 7.53 -0.87 1.39
C LEU A 83 8.07 0.39 0.74
N VAL A 84 7.96 1.53 1.43
CA VAL A 84 8.44 2.81 0.91
C VAL A 84 9.96 2.82 0.80
N THR A 85 10.67 2.17 1.72
CA THR A 85 12.13 2.00 1.63
C THR A 85 12.54 1.29 0.34
N ILE A 86 11.96 0.12 0.06
CA ILE A 86 12.24 -0.65 -1.17
C ILE A 86 11.97 0.20 -2.42
N LEU A 87 10.87 0.96 -2.41
CA LEU A 87 10.45 1.78 -3.54
C LEU A 87 11.41 2.94 -3.80
N CYS A 88 11.83 3.64 -2.74
CA CYS A 88 12.72 4.80 -2.86
C CYS A 88 14.18 4.38 -3.12
N GLU A 89 14.66 3.27 -2.56
CA GLU A 89 16.03 2.77 -2.80
C GLU A 89 16.24 2.30 -4.23
N ALA A 90 15.18 1.86 -4.90
CA ALA A 90 15.22 1.42 -6.29
C ALA A 90 15.26 2.57 -7.32
N VAL A 91 15.22 3.82 -6.85
CA VAL A 91 15.21 5.03 -7.69
C VAL A 91 16.54 5.78 -7.56
N ASP A 92 17.27 5.88 -8.66
CA ASP A 92 18.49 6.68 -8.74
C ASP A 92 18.57 7.44 -10.07
N TYR A 93 18.59 8.78 -9.99
CA TYR A 93 18.71 9.69 -11.13
C TYR A 93 20.14 10.14 -11.41
N HIS A 94 21.12 9.78 -10.57
CA HIS A 94 22.54 10.18 -10.67
C HIS A 94 22.77 11.71 -10.77
N ASP A 95 21.83 12.52 -10.27
CA ASP A 95 21.87 13.98 -10.32
C ASP A 95 21.08 14.59 -9.12
N SER A 96 21.05 15.92 -9.01
CA SER A 96 20.35 16.75 -8.03
C SER A 96 18.90 16.33 -7.75
N ARG A 97 18.22 15.69 -8.70
CA ARG A 97 16.86 15.12 -8.56
C ARG A 97 16.74 14.05 -7.47
N ASN A 98 17.84 13.38 -7.07
CA ASN A 98 17.83 12.44 -5.95
C ASN A 98 17.42 13.07 -4.61
N SER A 99 17.62 14.38 -4.45
CA SER A 99 17.10 15.11 -3.27
C SER A 99 15.56 15.03 -3.16
N GLY A 100 14.87 14.95 -4.30
CA GLY A 100 13.42 14.77 -4.37
C GLY A 100 12.96 13.39 -3.89
N VAL A 101 13.78 12.34 -4.03
CA VAL A 101 13.46 10.97 -3.59
C VAL A 101 13.33 10.93 -2.06
N GLY A 102 14.23 11.61 -1.34
CA GLY A 102 14.14 11.71 0.12
C GLY A 102 12.89 12.46 0.60
N SER A 103 12.45 13.47 -0.15
CA SER A 103 11.17 14.15 0.13
C SER A 103 9.97 13.23 -0.14
N GLY A 104 10.02 12.47 -1.24
CA GLY A 104 9.02 11.45 -1.57
C GLY A 104 8.89 10.39 -0.49
N TYR A 105 10.00 9.88 0.04
CA TYR A 105 10.03 8.92 1.15
C TYR A 105 9.20 9.40 2.36
N ILE A 106 9.44 10.64 2.79
CA ILE A 106 8.71 11.24 3.93
C ILE A 106 7.22 11.36 3.60
N VAL A 107 6.87 11.84 2.40
CA VAL A 107 5.48 12.02 1.97
C VAL A 107 4.74 10.69 1.91
N PHE A 108 5.32 9.66 1.31
CA PHE A 108 4.68 8.35 1.15
C PHE A 108 4.45 7.64 2.48
N ILE A 109 5.42 7.71 3.41
CA ILE A 109 5.23 7.18 4.77
C ILE A 109 4.14 7.96 5.50
N SER A 110 4.18 9.30 5.45
CA SER A 110 3.19 10.15 6.09
C SER A 110 1.78 9.87 5.58
N LEU A 111 1.65 9.69 4.26
CA LEU A 111 0.40 9.33 3.60
C LEU A 111 -0.11 7.95 4.05
N GLY A 112 0.78 6.95 4.08
CA GLY A 112 0.44 5.61 4.54
C GLY A 112 -0.03 5.60 6.00
N TYR A 113 0.68 6.29 6.89
CA TYR A 113 0.32 6.39 8.30
C TYR A 113 -0.98 7.15 8.51
N LEU A 114 -1.18 8.27 7.81
CA LEU A 114 -2.43 9.01 7.88
C LEU A 114 -3.61 8.10 7.50
N ALA A 115 -3.48 7.34 6.41
CA ALA A 115 -4.50 6.39 5.98
C ALA A 115 -4.70 5.25 6.99
N LEU A 116 -3.62 4.69 7.54
CA LEU A 116 -3.68 3.60 8.53
C LEU A 116 -4.39 4.03 9.81
N PHE A 117 -3.99 5.16 10.40
CA PHE A 117 -4.58 5.62 11.64
C PHE A 117 -6.01 6.13 11.42
N ALA A 118 -6.29 6.85 10.34
CA ALA A 118 -7.65 7.29 10.03
C ALA A 118 -8.60 6.08 9.84
N SER A 119 -8.19 5.08 9.06
CA SER A 119 -9.00 3.87 8.86
C SER A 119 -9.13 3.02 10.13
N ALA A 120 -8.08 2.95 10.96
CA ALA A 120 -8.14 2.27 12.25
C ALA A 120 -9.11 2.95 13.23
N VAL A 121 -9.10 4.29 13.28
CA VAL A 121 -10.08 5.06 14.08
C VAL A 121 -11.50 4.80 13.58
N VAL A 122 -11.72 4.86 12.27
CA VAL A 122 -13.04 4.56 11.68
C VAL A 122 -13.47 3.13 12.05
N ALA A 123 -12.61 2.14 11.89
CA ALA A 123 -12.91 0.75 12.26
C ALA A 123 -13.24 0.62 13.76
N ALA A 124 -12.46 1.27 14.64
CA ALA A 124 -12.69 1.28 16.07
C ALA A 124 -14.07 1.87 16.42
N LEU A 125 -14.47 2.98 15.79
CA LEU A 125 -15.79 3.58 15.98
C LEU A 125 -16.91 2.60 15.59
N PHE A 126 -16.78 1.89 14.47
CA PHE A 126 -17.75 0.88 14.05
C PHE A 126 -17.84 -0.29 15.03
N PHE A 127 -16.71 -0.72 15.62
CA PHE A 127 -16.71 -1.77 16.64
C PHE A 127 -17.40 -1.32 17.93
N LEU A 128 -17.21 -0.06 18.34
CA LEU A 128 -17.85 0.52 19.52
C LEU A 128 -19.37 0.67 19.31
N THR A 129 -19.81 1.13 18.13
CA THR A 129 -21.22 1.30 17.80
C THR A 129 -21.90 0.00 17.38
N LYS A 130 -21.14 -1.10 17.25
CA LYS A 130 -21.59 -2.40 16.71
C LYS A 130 -22.18 -2.31 15.29
N TRP A 131 -21.77 -1.30 14.53
CA TRP A 131 -22.18 -1.14 13.15
C TRP A 131 -21.36 -2.03 12.22
N ASN A 132 -21.95 -2.43 11.10
CA ASN A 132 -21.26 -3.26 10.13
C ASN A 132 -20.22 -2.42 9.36
N PHE A 133 -18.93 -2.71 9.54
CA PHE A 133 -17.82 -2.05 8.86
C PHE A 133 -17.66 -2.49 7.39
N MET A 134 -18.30 -3.60 6.99
CA MET A 134 -18.13 -4.20 5.66
C MET A 134 -18.47 -3.30 4.47
N PRO A 135 -19.55 -2.48 4.49
CA PRO A 135 -19.84 -1.56 3.41
C PRO A 135 -18.72 -0.54 3.20
N VAL A 136 -18.17 0.01 4.30
CA VAL A 136 -17.08 0.99 4.25
C VAL A 136 -15.83 0.37 3.64
N LEU A 137 -15.44 -0.83 4.07
CA LEU A 137 -14.27 -1.49 3.49
C LEU A 137 -14.47 -1.82 2.02
N LYS A 138 -15.64 -2.36 1.65
CA LYS A 138 -15.96 -2.69 0.26
C LYS A 138 -15.84 -1.47 -0.64
N TRP A 139 -16.47 -0.36 -0.28
CA TRP A 139 -16.41 0.86 -1.08
C TRP A 139 -15.01 1.47 -1.09
N GLY A 140 -14.29 1.45 0.04
CA GLY A 140 -12.90 1.92 0.10
C GLY A 140 -11.97 1.11 -0.81
N LEU A 141 -12.08 -0.22 -0.81
CA LEU A 141 -11.32 -1.10 -1.70
C LEU A 141 -11.68 -0.90 -3.17
N ILE A 142 -12.97 -0.70 -3.50
CA ILE A 142 -13.40 -0.40 -4.87
C ILE A 142 -12.81 0.93 -5.33
N VAL A 143 -12.89 1.97 -4.50
CA VAL A 143 -12.38 3.31 -4.86
C VAL A 143 -10.86 3.28 -4.99
N ILE A 144 -10.14 2.76 -4.00
CA ILE A 144 -8.67 2.79 -3.99
C ILE A 144 -8.09 1.78 -4.97
N GLY A 145 -8.65 0.57 -5.05
CA GLY A 145 -8.28 -0.40 -6.07
C GLY A 145 -8.57 0.11 -7.48
N GLY A 146 -9.74 0.75 -7.68
CA GLY A 146 -10.11 1.38 -8.95
C GLY A 146 -9.17 2.51 -9.34
N LEU A 147 -8.86 3.43 -8.41
CA LEU A 147 -7.88 4.50 -8.64
C LEU A 147 -6.50 3.94 -8.93
N THR A 148 -6.04 2.97 -8.15
CA THR A 148 -4.73 2.33 -8.35
C THR A 148 -4.65 1.69 -9.74
N ALA A 149 -5.66 0.93 -10.15
CA ALA A 149 -5.70 0.31 -11.48
C ALA A 149 -5.79 1.34 -12.61
N PHE A 150 -6.63 2.37 -12.45
CA PHE A 150 -6.81 3.43 -13.44
C PHE A 150 -5.53 4.24 -13.64
N PHE A 151 -4.88 4.68 -12.56
CA PHE A 151 -3.61 5.40 -12.66
C PHE A 151 -2.49 4.51 -13.18
N SER A 152 -2.42 3.24 -12.76
CA SER A 152 -1.46 2.27 -13.32
C SER A 152 -1.62 2.10 -14.82
N LEU A 153 -2.88 2.05 -15.30
CA LEU A 153 -3.19 1.98 -16.73
C LEU A 153 -2.76 3.26 -17.47
N ILE A 154 -3.04 4.44 -16.90
CA ILE A 154 -2.61 5.72 -17.49
C ILE A 154 -1.09 5.76 -17.61
N PHE A 155 -0.35 5.42 -16.54
CA PHE A 155 1.10 5.43 -16.55
C PHE A 155 1.68 4.41 -17.53
N TRP A 156 1.06 3.23 -17.63
CA TRP A 156 1.44 2.23 -18.61
C TRP A 156 1.23 2.72 -20.05
N ILE A 157 0.08 3.34 -20.35
CA ILE A 157 -0.17 3.94 -21.67
C ILE A 157 0.81 5.07 -21.96
N ALA A 158 1.07 5.95 -20.99
CA ALA A 158 2.00 7.07 -21.13
C ALA A 158 3.45 6.60 -21.37
N SER A 159 3.83 5.42 -20.87
CA SER A 159 5.17 4.85 -21.09
C SER A 159 5.46 4.54 -22.56
N PHE A 160 4.45 4.17 -23.36
CA PHE A 160 4.62 3.96 -24.80
C PHE A 160 4.93 5.25 -25.56
N GLY A 161 4.35 6.37 -25.13
CA GLY A 161 4.59 7.68 -25.74
C GLY A 161 6.01 8.19 -25.52
N LYS A 162 6.62 7.88 -24.36
CA LYS A 162 8.00 8.28 -24.04
C LYS A 162 9.05 7.46 -24.80
N ASN A 163 8.79 6.19 -25.10
CA ASN A 163 9.70 5.33 -25.87
C ASN A 163 9.76 5.66 -27.37
N ALA A 164 8.78 6.42 -27.90
CA ALA A 164 8.75 6.84 -29.30
C ALA A 164 9.51 8.15 -29.57
N ALA A 165 9.95 8.85 -28.52
CA ALA A 165 10.61 10.17 -28.60
C ALA A 165 12.11 10.14 -28.23
N SER A 166 12.67 8.94 -27.98
CA SER A 166 14.11 8.68 -27.83
C SER A 166 14.65 7.94 -29.04
#